data_AF-A0A5N6LU77-F1
#
_entry.id   AF-A0A5N6LU77-F1
#
_cell.length_a   1.000
_cell.length_b   1.000
_cell.length_c   1.000
_cell.angle_alpha   90.00
_cell.angle_beta   90.00
_cell.angle_gamma   90.00
#
_symmetry.space_group_name_H-M   'P 1'
#
loop_
_entity.id
_entity.type
_entity.pdbx_description
1 polymer ?
#
loop_
_entity_poly.entity_id
_entity_poly.type
_entity_poly.pdbx_seq_one_letter_code
_entity_poly.pdbx_strand_id
1 'polypeptide(L)'
;MMGKLKELPLCAGVLVSLLTVSGALDSLAANQTLKDGSTIVSDDGAFELGFFSLNSSNGRYLGIWSNFISPRTYMWVSNARNPINNTSGVLKLINNGRLLLLSGENTVIWASANTDVFNPVARILDTGNLVVRDDHEYNIWQSNPSYDVCVRSRICGPNGICNNNSPLCSCLRGFEPTLPEAWNMADWSGGCQKKLSLDCANYGFRIVSGMNLPDTRSSWYKANMTLEECRTTCIRNCSCTAYAARDIQSGCFLWFGDLQDMRKNDGGIDLYVKLTTADLAGMEY
;
A
#
# COMPACT_ATOMS: atom_id res chain seq x y z
N MET A 1 85.76 -7.28 -19.23
CA MET A 1 84.84 -6.88 -18.14
C MET A 1 83.63 -6.20 -18.73
N MET A 2 82.48 -6.33 -18.05
CA MET A 2 81.12 -5.85 -18.37
C MET A 2 80.32 -6.75 -19.32
N GLY A 3 79.53 -7.63 -18.70
CA GLY A 3 78.51 -8.46 -19.33
C GLY A 3 77.20 -7.72 -19.53
N LYS A 4 76.40 -8.19 -20.49
CA LYS A 4 75.00 -7.79 -20.68
C LYS A 4 74.10 -8.94 -20.23
N LEU A 5 73.32 -8.71 -19.16
CA LEU A 5 72.20 -9.56 -18.80
C LEU A 5 71.13 -9.49 -19.90
N LYS A 6 70.60 -10.64 -20.30
CA LYS A 6 69.36 -10.74 -21.08
C LYS A 6 68.19 -10.76 -20.08
N GLU A 7 67.37 -9.73 -20.11
CA GLU A 7 66.09 -9.67 -19.41
C GLU A 7 65.11 -10.69 -20.01
N LEU A 8 64.45 -11.50 -19.17
CA LEU A 8 63.28 -12.31 -19.55
C LEU A 8 62.01 -11.43 -19.47
N PRO A 9 61.03 -11.59 -20.35
CA PRO A 9 59.79 -10.81 -20.25
C PRO A 9 58.94 -11.34 -19.09
N LEU A 10 58.56 -10.43 -18.20
CA LEU A 10 57.61 -10.68 -17.13
C LEU A 10 56.21 -10.83 -17.75
N CYS A 11 55.66 -12.05 -17.82
CA CYS A 11 54.26 -12.26 -18.17
C CYS A 11 53.39 -11.70 -17.03
N ALA A 12 52.89 -10.48 -17.20
CA ALA A 12 51.83 -9.93 -16.36
C ALA A 12 50.53 -10.68 -16.64
N GLY A 13 50.23 -11.69 -15.81
CA GLY A 13 48.95 -12.38 -15.82
C GLY A 13 47.85 -11.39 -15.43
N VAL A 14 47.00 -11.01 -16.38
CA VAL A 14 45.78 -10.25 -16.11
C VAL A 14 44.86 -11.15 -15.31
N LEU A 15 44.72 -10.86 -14.01
CA LEU A 15 43.73 -11.50 -13.15
C LEU A 15 42.34 -10.97 -13.58
N VAL A 16 41.66 -11.69 -14.46
CA VAL A 16 40.27 -11.39 -14.80
C VAL A 16 39.43 -11.77 -13.58
N SER A 17 39.12 -10.79 -12.73
CA SER A 17 38.14 -10.97 -11.67
C SER A 17 36.78 -11.23 -12.33
N LEU A 18 36.32 -12.48 -12.28
CA LEU A 18 34.93 -12.82 -12.57
C LEU A 18 34.06 -12.14 -11.52
N LEU A 19 33.59 -10.93 -11.82
CA LEU A 19 32.51 -10.29 -11.07
C LEU A 19 31.26 -11.14 -11.32
N THR A 20 30.94 -12.02 -10.38
CA THR A 20 29.63 -12.68 -10.35
C THR A 20 28.60 -11.59 -10.06
N VAL A 21 27.90 -11.14 -11.10
CA VAL A 21 26.72 -10.30 -10.92
C VAL A 21 25.68 -11.17 -10.24
N SER A 22 25.52 -11.01 -8.92
CA SER A 22 24.43 -11.61 -8.15
C SER A 22 23.16 -10.85 -8.49
N GLY A 23 22.57 -11.13 -9.66
CA GLY A 23 21.21 -10.69 -9.96
C GLY A 23 20.24 -11.38 -9.00
N ALA A 24 19.37 -10.62 -8.34
CA ALA A 24 18.23 -11.22 -7.67
C ALA A 24 17.38 -11.93 -8.74
N LEU A 25 16.93 -13.14 -8.43
CA LEU A 25 16.03 -13.87 -9.33
C LEU A 25 14.66 -13.21 -9.31
N ASP A 26 14.03 -13.11 -10.47
CA ASP A 26 12.65 -12.61 -10.64
C ASP A 26 11.61 -13.75 -10.65
N SER A 27 12.09 -14.99 -10.69
CA SER A 27 11.28 -16.17 -10.94
C SER A 27 11.67 -17.40 -10.10
N LEU A 28 10.71 -18.31 -9.97
CA LEU A 28 10.80 -19.59 -9.29
C LEU A 28 10.24 -20.68 -10.21
N ALA A 29 11.09 -21.58 -10.67
CA ALA A 29 10.66 -22.71 -11.51
C ALA A 29 10.02 -23.83 -10.68
N ALA A 30 9.32 -24.75 -11.36
CA ALA A 30 8.73 -25.92 -10.72
C ALA A 30 9.75 -26.70 -9.86
N ASN A 31 9.32 -27.09 -8.66
CA ASN A 31 10.10 -27.73 -7.60
C ASN A 31 11.23 -26.91 -6.99
N GLN A 32 11.48 -25.68 -7.45
CA GLN A 32 12.35 -24.76 -6.72
C GLN A 32 11.61 -24.19 -5.50
N THR A 33 12.40 -23.76 -4.53
CA THR A 33 11.90 -23.21 -3.27
C THR A 33 12.52 -21.87 -2.96
N LEU A 34 11.71 -20.91 -2.51
CA LEU A 34 12.16 -19.70 -1.84
C LEU A 34 12.12 -19.91 -0.33
N LYS A 35 13.26 -19.80 0.34
CA LYS A 35 13.39 -19.91 1.80
C LYS A 35 13.41 -18.53 2.44
N ASP A 36 13.10 -18.50 3.73
CA ASP A 36 13.29 -17.31 4.55
C ASP A 36 14.74 -16.78 4.47
N GLY A 37 14.88 -15.45 4.44
CA GLY A 37 16.14 -14.72 4.23
C GLY A 37 16.52 -14.54 2.77
N SER A 38 15.86 -15.23 1.83
CA SER A 38 15.99 -15.00 0.39
C SER A 38 14.75 -14.29 -0.15
N THR A 39 14.91 -13.58 -1.26
CA THR A 39 13.83 -12.85 -1.93
C THR A 39 13.86 -13.05 -3.43
N ILE A 40 12.72 -12.75 -4.07
CA ILE A 40 12.57 -12.65 -5.52
C ILE A 40 12.22 -11.20 -5.82
N VAL A 41 12.90 -10.56 -6.77
CA VAL A 41 12.80 -9.12 -7.04
C VAL A 41 12.33 -8.91 -8.48
N SER A 42 11.46 -7.93 -8.74
CA SER A 42 11.06 -7.57 -10.10
C SER A 42 12.26 -7.11 -10.93
N ASP A 43 12.15 -7.18 -12.26
CA ASP A 43 13.26 -6.87 -13.17
C ASP A 43 13.75 -5.42 -12.99
N ASP A 44 12.84 -4.49 -12.67
CA ASP A 44 13.15 -3.09 -12.38
C ASP A 44 13.59 -2.79 -10.92
N GLY A 45 13.55 -3.78 -10.03
CA GLY A 45 13.87 -3.62 -8.62
C GLY A 45 12.78 -2.96 -7.76
N ALA A 46 11.62 -2.60 -8.32
CA ALA A 46 10.55 -1.89 -7.63
C ALA A 46 9.83 -2.72 -6.58
N PHE A 47 9.69 -4.02 -6.83
CA PHE A 47 8.91 -4.93 -6.01
C PHE A 47 9.71 -6.15 -5.59
N GLU A 48 9.43 -6.62 -4.39
CA GLU A 48 10.15 -7.75 -3.81
C GLU A 48 9.16 -8.66 -3.08
N LEU A 49 9.28 -9.97 -3.35
CA LEU A 49 8.59 -11.05 -2.68
C LEU A 49 9.54 -11.72 -1.69
N GLY A 50 9.11 -11.85 -0.44
CA GLY A 50 9.88 -12.58 0.54
C GLY A 50 9.21 -12.71 1.90
N PHE A 51 9.98 -13.21 2.86
CA PHE A 51 9.53 -13.43 4.22
C PHE A 51 9.79 -12.20 5.10
N PHE A 52 8.82 -11.88 5.96
CA PHE A 52 8.92 -10.75 6.88
C PHE A 52 8.20 -11.06 8.21
N SER A 53 8.47 -10.22 9.20
CA SER A 53 7.79 -10.25 10.50
C SER A 53 7.10 -8.91 10.74
N LEU A 54 5.94 -8.97 11.39
CA LEU A 54 5.23 -7.77 11.82
C LEU A 54 5.66 -7.43 13.26
N ASN A 55 6.14 -6.20 13.47
CA ASN A 55 6.58 -5.67 14.78
C ASN A 55 7.65 -6.57 15.44
N SER A 56 7.62 -6.67 16.78
CA SER A 56 8.49 -7.53 17.60
C SER A 56 7.93 -8.95 17.79
N SER A 57 7.02 -9.41 16.92
CA SER A 57 6.49 -10.77 17.00
C SER A 57 7.40 -11.76 16.27
N ASN A 58 7.38 -13.03 16.71
CA ASN A 58 8.05 -14.13 15.99
C ASN A 58 7.23 -14.64 14.79
N GLY A 59 6.05 -14.06 14.55
CA GLY A 59 5.20 -14.43 13.44
C GLY A 59 5.89 -14.11 12.11
N ARG A 60 5.93 -15.10 11.23
CA ARG A 60 6.55 -15.00 9.91
C ARG A 60 5.51 -15.11 8.83
N TYR A 61 5.60 -14.18 7.89
CA TYR A 61 4.65 -13.99 6.81
C TYR A 61 5.39 -13.98 5.48
N LEU A 62 4.76 -14.48 4.43
CA LEU A 62 5.22 -14.31 3.06
C LEU A 62 4.40 -13.20 2.40
N GLY A 63 5.06 -12.22 1.80
CA GLY A 63 4.38 -11.14 1.13
C GLY A 63 5.22 -10.37 0.13
N ILE A 64 4.56 -9.43 -0.53
CA ILE A 64 5.13 -8.55 -1.55
C ILE A 64 5.16 -7.13 -0.98
N TRP A 65 6.23 -6.37 -1.21
CA TRP A 65 6.31 -4.94 -0.86
C TRP A 65 6.95 -4.15 -2.00
N SER A 66 6.76 -2.82 -1.96
CA SER A 66 7.48 -1.90 -2.83
C SER A 66 8.74 -1.38 -2.13
N ASN A 67 9.84 -1.31 -2.86
CA ASN A 67 11.10 -0.73 -2.38
C ASN A 67 11.09 0.81 -2.36
N PHE A 68 10.08 1.45 -2.96
CA PHE A 68 9.96 2.92 -3.01
C PHE A 68 9.06 3.51 -1.91
N ILE A 69 8.37 2.67 -1.13
CA ILE A 69 7.43 3.12 -0.09
C ILE A 69 8.06 2.91 1.29
N SER A 70 8.23 4.01 2.03
CA SER A 70 8.72 4.01 3.42
C SER A 70 7.66 4.64 4.35
N PRO A 71 7.37 4.04 5.52
CA PRO A 71 7.88 2.75 6.02
C PRO A 71 7.36 1.56 5.17
N ARG A 72 8.08 0.43 5.24
CA ARG A 72 7.83 -0.76 4.41
C ARG A 72 6.35 -1.17 4.47
N THR A 73 5.69 -1.08 3.32
CA THR A 73 4.27 -1.41 3.16
C THR A 73 4.10 -2.72 2.41
N TYR A 74 3.34 -3.66 2.99
CA TYR A 74 3.09 -4.97 2.40
C TYR A 74 1.87 -4.96 1.50
N MET A 75 2.12 -5.10 0.20
CA MET A 75 1.16 -5.11 -0.89
C MET A 75 0.56 -6.48 -1.21
N TRP A 76 0.90 -7.53 -0.50
CA TRP A 76 0.16 -8.79 -0.54
C TRP A 76 0.73 -9.67 0.55
N VAL A 77 -0.11 -10.45 1.23
CA VAL A 77 0.33 -11.36 2.29
C VAL A 77 -0.45 -12.65 2.14
N SER A 78 0.23 -13.76 1.85
CA SER A 78 -0.43 -15.05 1.59
C SER A 78 -1.08 -15.62 2.87
N ASN A 79 -0.37 -15.53 3.99
CA ASN A 79 -0.72 -16.18 5.25
C ASN A 79 -1.07 -15.19 6.37
N ALA A 80 -1.74 -14.08 6.05
CA ALA A 80 -2.09 -13.03 7.00
C ALA A 80 -2.87 -13.53 8.24
N ARG A 81 -3.64 -14.61 8.10
CA ARG A 81 -4.43 -15.22 9.19
C ARG A 81 -3.73 -16.39 9.90
N ASN A 82 -2.65 -16.92 9.32
CA ASN A 82 -1.98 -18.12 9.81
C ASN A 82 -0.45 -17.94 9.71
N PRO A 83 0.16 -17.14 10.60
CA PRO A 83 1.60 -16.92 10.61
C PRO A 83 2.38 -18.20 10.88
N ILE A 84 3.60 -18.28 10.34
CA ILE A 84 4.56 -19.31 10.72
C ILE A 84 5.28 -18.86 12.00
N ASN A 85 5.47 -19.74 12.96
CA ASN A 85 5.96 -19.35 14.30
C ASN A 85 7.48 -19.09 14.38
N ASN A 86 8.21 -19.25 13.27
CA ASN A 86 9.66 -19.14 13.17
C ASN A 86 10.10 -18.85 11.72
N THR A 87 11.40 -18.85 11.47
CA THR A 87 12.01 -18.58 10.15
C THR A 87 12.20 -19.83 9.28
N SER A 88 11.49 -20.92 9.56
CA SER A 88 11.62 -22.17 8.79
C SER A 88 10.67 -22.22 7.58
N GLY A 89 10.06 -21.09 7.22
CA GLY A 89 9.08 -21.01 6.14
C GLY A 89 9.69 -21.26 4.76
N VAL A 90 8.92 -21.95 3.91
CA VAL A 90 9.33 -22.25 2.53
C VAL A 90 8.16 -22.02 1.58
N LEU A 91 8.37 -21.17 0.56
CA LEU A 91 7.48 -21.11 -0.60
C LEU A 91 7.99 -22.08 -1.66
N LYS A 92 7.11 -22.94 -2.17
CA LYS A 92 7.40 -23.93 -3.21
C LYS A 92 6.38 -23.84 -4.33
N LEU A 93 6.86 -23.80 -5.57
CA LEU A 93 6.02 -24.06 -6.75
C LEU A 93 6.07 -25.56 -7.05
N ILE A 94 4.92 -26.23 -7.10
CA ILE A 94 4.84 -27.65 -7.47
C ILE A 94 4.46 -27.83 -8.93
N ASN A 95 4.73 -29.02 -9.49
CA ASN A 95 4.61 -29.31 -10.93
C ASN A 95 3.25 -29.02 -11.57
N ASN A 96 2.16 -28.99 -10.81
CA ASN A 96 0.82 -28.68 -11.32
C ASN A 96 0.46 -27.18 -11.29
N GLY A 97 1.44 -26.31 -10.95
CA GLY A 97 1.32 -24.86 -10.92
C GLY A 97 0.81 -24.26 -9.62
N ARG A 98 0.68 -25.06 -8.56
CA ARG A 98 0.30 -24.53 -7.25
C ARG A 98 1.50 -23.97 -6.50
N LEU A 99 1.30 -22.80 -5.90
CA LEU A 99 2.19 -22.25 -4.88
C LEU A 99 1.78 -22.78 -3.52
N LEU A 100 2.73 -23.38 -2.81
CA LEU A 100 2.56 -23.87 -1.44
C LEU A 100 3.48 -23.08 -0.51
N LEU A 101 2.90 -22.52 0.54
CA LEU A 101 3.66 -22.02 1.68
C LEU A 101 3.67 -23.10 2.77
N LEU A 102 4.86 -23.55 3.11
CA LEU A 102 5.09 -24.64 4.06
C LEU A 102 5.77 -24.14 5.34
N SER A 103 5.44 -24.75 6.47
CA SER A 103 6.23 -24.67 7.69
C SER A 103 7.49 -25.55 7.59
N GLY A 104 8.38 -25.47 8.57
CA GLY A 104 9.59 -26.33 8.63
C GLY A 104 9.28 -27.81 8.85
N GLU A 105 8.06 -28.13 9.31
CA GLU A 105 7.54 -29.48 9.48
C GLU A 105 6.81 -29.98 8.22
N ASN A 106 6.94 -29.27 7.09
CA ASN A 106 6.21 -29.51 5.83
C ASN A 106 4.68 -29.39 5.95
N THR A 107 4.16 -28.72 6.97
CA THR A 107 2.73 -28.42 7.06
C THR A 107 2.37 -27.34 6.05
N VAL A 108 1.29 -27.53 5.28
CA VAL A 108 0.78 -26.50 4.37
C VAL A 108 0.10 -25.40 5.17
N ILE A 109 0.72 -24.21 5.19
CA ILE A 109 0.22 -23.03 5.89
C ILE A 109 -0.75 -22.24 5.00
N TRP A 110 -0.43 -22.17 3.71
CA TRP A 110 -1.26 -21.55 2.67
C TRP A 110 -0.99 -22.22 1.32
N ALA A 111 -1.99 -22.24 0.44
CA ALA A 111 -1.83 -22.71 -0.92
C ALA A 111 -2.66 -21.86 -1.90
N SER A 112 -2.15 -21.68 -3.12
CA SER A 112 -2.92 -21.11 -4.21
C SER A 112 -4.01 -22.08 -4.70
N ALA A 113 -4.94 -21.55 -5.50
CA ALA A 113 -5.91 -22.36 -6.23
C ALA A 113 -5.20 -23.36 -7.16
N ASN A 114 -5.91 -24.45 -7.50
CA ASN A 114 -5.43 -25.40 -8.49
C ASN A 114 -5.41 -24.73 -9.87
N THR A 115 -4.30 -24.91 -10.57
CA THR A 115 -4.09 -24.39 -11.94
C THR A 115 -4.01 -25.50 -12.98
N ASP A 116 -3.61 -26.72 -12.57
CA ASP A 116 -3.45 -27.92 -13.41
C ASP A 116 -2.68 -27.65 -14.72
N VAL A 117 -1.51 -27.01 -14.58
CA VAL A 117 -0.62 -26.64 -15.70
C VAL A 117 0.65 -27.48 -15.70
N PHE A 118 1.32 -27.54 -16.86
CA PHE A 118 2.61 -28.21 -17.02
C PHE A 118 3.75 -27.20 -17.08
N ASN A 119 4.91 -27.59 -16.54
CA ASN A 119 6.13 -26.77 -16.48
C ASN A 119 5.92 -25.32 -15.98
N PRO A 120 5.26 -25.13 -14.83
CA PRO A 120 4.93 -23.81 -14.35
C PRO A 120 6.18 -23.01 -13.95
N VAL A 121 6.11 -21.70 -14.15
CA VAL A 121 7.07 -20.73 -13.61
C VAL A 121 6.31 -19.65 -12.85
N ALA A 122 6.67 -19.43 -11.59
CA ALA A 122 6.19 -18.29 -10.84
C ALA A 122 7.14 -17.11 -11.07
N ARG A 123 6.62 -15.90 -11.30
CA ARG A 123 7.41 -14.68 -11.53
C ARG A 123 6.77 -13.48 -10.87
N ILE A 124 7.56 -12.61 -10.26
CA ILE A 124 7.11 -11.28 -9.84
C ILE A 124 7.30 -10.29 -11.00
N LEU A 125 6.24 -9.59 -11.38
CA LEU A 125 6.28 -8.60 -12.45
C LEU A 125 6.69 -7.22 -11.91
N ASP A 126 7.14 -6.31 -12.78
CA ASP A 126 7.39 -4.89 -12.46
C ASP A 126 6.13 -4.14 -12.02
N THR A 127 4.95 -4.74 -12.20
CA THR A 127 3.73 -4.21 -11.59
C THR A 127 3.69 -4.48 -10.09
N GLY A 128 4.36 -5.52 -9.60
CA GLY A 128 4.25 -6.07 -8.24
C GLY A 128 3.36 -7.32 -8.18
N ASN A 129 2.77 -7.74 -9.29
CA ASN A 129 1.91 -8.93 -9.35
C ASN A 129 2.76 -10.19 -9.40
N LEU A 130 2.50 -11.14 -8.51
CA LEU A 130 3.09 -12.47 -8.56
C LEU A 130 2.18 -13.34 -9.42
N VAL A 131 2.72 -13.86 -10.53
CA VAL A 131 1.98 -14.69 -11.48
C VAL A 131 2.57 -16.09 -11.54
N VAL A 132 1.73 -17.09 -11.81
CA VAL A 132 2.16 -18.41 -12.28
C VAL A 132 1.79 -18.52 -13.74
N ARG A 133 2.79 -18.82 -14.58
CA ARG A 133 2.64 -19.00 -16.02
C ARG A 133 2.79 -20.45 -16.42
N ASP A 134 2.11 -20.82 -17.51
CA ASP A 134 2.35 -22.07 -18.23
C ASP A 134 3.50 -21.92 -19.26
N ASP A 135 3.73 -22.97 -20.03
CA ASP A 135 4.73 -23.05 -21.09
C ASP A 135 4.44 -22.13 -22.30
N HIS A 136 3.21 -21.63 -22.41
CA HIS A 136 2.78 -20.66 -23.43
C HIS A 136 2.79 -19.22 -22.90
N GLU A 137 3.35 -19.01 -21.70
CA GLU A 137 3.42 -17.72 -20.99
C GLU A 137 2.08 -17.10 -20.58
N TYR A 138 0.98 -17.87 -20.60
CA TYR A 138 -0.31 -17.39 -20.11
C TYR A 138 -0.31 -17.29 -18.58
N ASN A 139 -0.83 -16.19 -18.03
CA ASN A 139 -0.99 -16.05 -16.58
C ASN A 139 -2.18 -16.89 -16.10
N ILE A 140 -1.92 -18.05 -15.48
CA ILE A 140 -2.96 -18.98 -15.02
C ILE A 140 -3.40 -18.69 -13.59
N TRP A 141 -2.48 -18.19 -12.76
CA TRP A 141 -2.78 -17.68 -11.43
C TRP A 141 -2.07 -16.37 -11.18
N GLN A 142 -2.68 -15.49 -10.39
CA GLN A 142 -2.14 -14.18 -10.07
C GLN A 142 -2.48 -13.83 -8.61
N SER A 143 -1.54 -13.18 -7.91
CA SER A 143 -1.77 -12.71 -6.54
C SER A 143 -2.71 -11.52 -6.47
N ASN A 144 -2.83 -10.76 -7.58
CA ASN A 144 -3.67 -9.57 -7.72
C ASN A 144 -3.51 -8.63 -6.51
N PRO A 145 -2.28 -8.15 -6.24
CA PRO A 145 -2.04 -7.26 -5.12
C PRO A 145 -2.88 -5.99 -5.30
N SER A 146 -3.60 -5.57 -4.25
CA SER A 146 -4.36 -4.32 -4.24
C SER A 146 -3.42 -3.10 -4.26
N TYR A 147 -2.96 -2.66 -5.43
CA TYR A 147 -2.09 -1.48 -5.57
C TYR A 147 -2.62 -0.19 -4.93
N ASP A 148 -3.87 -0.19 -4.52
CA ASP A 148 -4.43 0.82 -3.65
C ASP A 148 -3.72 0.80 -2.28
N VAL A 149 -2.61 1.56 -2.21
CA VAL A 149 -1.87 1.84 -0.98
C VAL A 149 -2.81 2.41 0.08
N CYS A 150 -3.82 3.17 -0.35
CA CYS A 150 -4.80 3.76 0.52
C CYS A 150 -5.71 2.71 1.18
N VAL A 151 -6.09 1.64 0.49
CA VAL A 151 -6.88 0.53 1.04
C VAL A 151 -6.13 -0.20 2.15
N ARG A 152 -4.81 -0.35 2.03
CA ARG A 152 -4.05 -1.20 2.95
C ARG A 152 -3.41 -0.49 4.12
N SER A 153 -2.97 0.75 3.95
CA SER A 153 -1.94 1.26 4.85
C SER A 153 -2.36 2.41 5.75
N ARG A 154 -3.57 2.97 5.60
CA ARG A 154 -4.08 4.11 6.42
C ARG A 154 -2.99 5.18 6.67
N ILE A 155 -2.23 5.47 5.62
CA ILE A 155 -1.00 6.26 5.69
C ILE A 155 -1.26 7.74 5.95
N CYS A 156 -2.43 8.24 5.58
CA CYS A 156 -2.82 9.62 5.82
C CYS A 156 -3.49 9.72 7.19
N GLY A 157 -2.94 10.57 8.05
CA GLY A 157 -3.50 10.89 9.35
C GLY A 157 -4.83 11.65 9.28
N PRO A 158 -5.32 12.13 10.43
CA PRO A 158 -6.55 12.92 10.55
C PRO A 158 -6.71 14.01 9.48
N ASN A 159 -7.90 14.14 8.91
CA ASN A 159 -8.25 15.14 7.90
C ASN A 159 -7.41 15.10 6.60
N GLY A 160 -6.60 14.06 6.40
CA GLY A 160 -5.88 13.77 5.16
C GLY A 160 -6.68 12.86 4.22
N ILE A 161 -6.58 13.12 2.92
CA ILE A 161 -7.12 12.28 1.84
C ILE A 161 -5.98 11.49 1.23
N CYS A 162 -6.16 10.18 1.17
CA CYS A 162 -5.27 9.30 0.43
C CYS A 162 -5.66 9.21 -1.05
N ASN A 163 -4.67 9.35 -1.91
CA ASN A 163 -4.71 9.20 -3.35
C ASN A 163 -3.65 8.18 -3.79
N ASN A 164 -3.92 7.41 -4.83
CA ASN A 164 -2.96 6.46 -5.39
C ASN A 164 -1.85 7.14 -6.23
N ASN A 165 -1.96 8.46 -6.46
CA ASN A 165 -0.95 9.26 -7.15
C ASN A 165 -0.01 9.97 -6.17
N SER A 166 1.21 10.30 -6.61
CA SER A 166 2.14 11.11 -5.82
C SER A 166 1.74 12.61 -5.81
N PRO A 167 1.73 13.29 -4.66
CA PRO A 167 1.94 12.76 -3.30
C PRO A 167 0.72 11.95 -2.82
N LEU A 168 0.98 10.82 -2.14
CA LEU A 168 -0.07 9.88 -1.72
C LEU A 168 -1.09 10.50 -0.76
N CYS A 169 -0.66 11.43 0.11
CA CYS A 169 -1.54 12.13 1.03
C CYS A 169 -1.64 13.61 0.69
N SER A 170 -2.85 14.13 0.77
CA SER A 170 -3.14 15.56 0.65
C SER A 170 -4.11 15.99 1.75
N CYS A 171 -3.93 17.18 2.32
CA CYS A 171 -4.90 17.71 3.27
C CYS A 171 -6.22 18.05 2.58
N LEU A 172 -7.32 17.91 3.32
CA LEU A 172 -8.58 18.54 2.93
C LEU A 172 -8.35 20.03 2.65
N ARG A 173 -9.03 20.57 1.62
CA ARG A 173 -8.93 22.01 1.33
C ARG A 173 -9.47 22.81 2.52
N GLY A 174 -8.75 23.86 2.94
CA GLY A 174 -9.03 24.60 4.19
C GLY A 174 -8.29 24.03 5.41
N PHE A 175 -7.53 22.94 5.23
CA PHE A 175 -6.64 22.38 6.22
C PHE A 175 -5.18 22.51 5.77
N GLU A 176 -4.27 22.33 6.71
CA GLU A 176 -2.83 22.31 6.50
C GLU A 176 -2.18 21.22 7.36
N PRO A 177 -0.98 20.73 6.99
CA PRO A 177 -0.28 19.73 7.76
C PRO A 177 -0.05 20.21 9.19
N THR A 178 -0.32 19.35 10.17
CA THR A 178 -0.03 19.65 11.58
C THR A 178 1.47 19.87 11.82
N LEU A 179 2.30 19.12 11.08
CA LEU A 179 3.76 19.23 11.10
C LEU A 179 4.30 19.24 9.66
N PRO A 180 4.55 20.43 9.07
CA PRO A 180 4.98 20.56 7.69
C PRO A 180 6.29 19.84 7.36
N GLU A 181 7.24 19.80 8.29
CA GLU A 181 8.54 19.16 8.10
C GLU A 181 8.40 17.65 7.91
N ALA A 182 7.62 16.99 8.76
CA ALA A 182 7.33 15.56 8.64
C ALA A 182 6.55 15.27 7.35
N TRP A 183 5.55 16.11 7.04
CA TRP A 183 4.74 15.97 5.83
C TRP A 183 5.59 16.02 4.55
N ASN A 184 6.57 16.93 4.50
CA ASN A 184 7.51 17.06 3.38
C ASN A 184 8.49 15.88 3.28
N MET A 185 8.70 15.13 4.36
CA MET A 185 9.49 13.89 4.39
C MET A 185 8.63 12.63 4.15
N ALA A 186 7.40 12.80 3.65
CA ALA A 186 6.43 11.72 3.42
C ALA A 186 5.96 11.00 4.70
N ASP A 187 6.11 11.62 5.87
CA ASP A 187 5.43 11.19 7.09
C ASP A 187 4.12 11.97 7.25
N TRP A 188 3.02 11.34 6.84
CA TRP A 188 1.67 11.93 6.87
C TRP A 188 0.87 11.52 8.12
N SER A 189 1.50 10.82 9.07
CA SER A 189 0.82 10.23 10.23
C SER A 189 0.17 11.29 11.14
N GLY A 190 0.79 12.47 11.24
CA GLY A 190 0.29 13.60 12.02
C GLY A 190 -0.96 14.29 11.44
N GLY A 191 -1.36 13.95 10.21
CA GLY A 191 -2.56 14.47 9.57
C GLY A 191 -2.52 15.98 9.35
N CYS A 192 -3.72 16.57 9.31
CA CYS A 192 -3.96 17.95 8.98
C CYS A 192 -4.89 18.60 10.01
N GLN A 193 -4.68 19.89 10.25
CA GLN A 193 -5.50 20.75 11.09
C GLN A 193 -6.13 21.88 10.26
N LYS A 194 -7.19 22.49 10.77
CA LYS A 194 -7.82 23.64 10.09
C LYS A 194 -6.90 24.85 10.10
N LYS A 195 -6.87 25.59 8.99
CA LYS A 195 -6.10 26.85 8.89
C LYS A 195 -6.67 27.96 9.77
N LEU A 196 -7.99 28.05 9.85
CA LEU A 196 -8.71 29.04 10.64
C LEU A 196 -9.50 28.35 11.77
N SER A 197 -9.48 28.98 12.95
CA SER A 197 -10.26 28.51 14.10
C SER A 197 -11.77 28.64 13.85
N LEU A 198 -12.53 27.69 14.38
CA LEU A 198 -13.97 27.53 14.23
C LEU A 198 -14.74 28.57 15.08
N ASP A 199 -15.28 29.63 14.46
CA ASP A 199 -16.36 30.45 15.05
C ASP A 199 -17.73 29.85 14.69
N CYS A 200 -18.53 29.45 15.69
CA CYS A 200 -19.73 28.64 15.44
C CYS A 200 -20.81 29.32 14.56
N ALA A 201 -20.74 30.63 14.38
CA ALA A 201 -21.76 31.42 13.69
C ALA A 201 -21.64 31.41 12.15
N ASN A 202 -20.45 31.23 11.59
CA ASN A 202 -20.17 31.59 10.18
C ASN A 202 -19.58 30.41 9.38
N TYR A 203 -20.43 29.47 8.98
CA TYR A 203 -20.01 28.28 8.23
C TYR A 203 -20.72 28.07 6.90
N GLY A 204 -20.01 27.41 6.00
CA GLY A 204 -20.58 26.73 4.85
C GLY A 204 -20.00 25.32 4.70
N PHE A 205 -20.25 24.72 3.54
CA PHE A 205 -19.77 23.39 3.22
C PHE A 205 -19.00 23.41 1.91
N ARG A 206 -17.86 22.72 1.89
CA ARG A 206 -17.15 22.39 0.65
C ARG A 206 -17.44 20.94 0.28
N ILE A 207 -17.80 20.72 -0.98
CA ILE A 207 -18.01 19.39 -1.54
C ILE A 207 -16.66 18.80 -1.93
N VAL A 208 -16.42 17.58 -1.48
CA VAL A 208 -15.31 16.72 -1.91
C VAL A 208 -15.92 15.50 -2.58
N SER A 209 -15.93 15.50 -3.91
CA SER A 209 -16.59 14.46 -4.71
C SER A 209 -15.74 13.23 -4.93
N GLY A 210 -16.39 12.10 -5.19
CA GLY A 210 -15.72 10.84 -5.50
C GLY A 210 -14.89 10.34 -4.32
N MET A 211 -15.52 10.20 -3.16
CA MET A 211 -14.86 9.78 -1.93
C MET A 211 -15.35 8.41 -1.47
N ASN A 212 -14.42 7.59 -1.00
CA ASN A 212 -14.75 6.61 0.02
C ASN A 212 -14.92 7.37 1.33
N LEU A 213 -16.10 7.24 1.94
CA LEU A 213 -16.46 8.00 3.13
C LEU A 213 -15.47 7.76 4.29
N PRO A 214 -15.28 8.76 5.16
CA PRO A 214 -14.48 8.59 6.37
C PRO A 214 -15.01 7.43 7.23
N ASP A 215 -14.19 6.93 8.17
CA ASP A 215 -14.55 5.83 9.06
C ASP A 215 -15.92 6.06 9.73
N THR A 216 -16.91 5.27 9.32
CA THR A 216 -18.30 5.43 9.74
C THR A 216 -18.55 4.96 11.17
N ARG A 217 -17.59 4.28 11.81
CA ARG A 217 -17.66 3.94 13.25
C ARG A 217 -17.63 5.18 14.14
N SER A 218 -17.05 6.26 13.65
CA SER A 218 -17.03 7.58 14.29
C SER A 218 -18.19 8.48 13.85
N SER A 219 -19.07 7.99 12.98
CA SER A 219 -20.20 8.74 12.44
C SER A 219 -21.50 8.42 13.17
N TRP A 220 -22.40 9.38 13.19
CA TRP A 220 -23.81 9.16 13.50
C TRP A 220 -24.59 8.98 12.20
N TYR A 221 -25.33 7.89 12.08
CA TYR A 221 -26.12 7.57 10.91
C TYR A 221 -27.62 7.67 11.19
N LYS A 222 -28.36 8.26 10.26
CA LYS A 222 -29.83 8.27 10.26
C LYS A 222 -30.37 7.96 8.88
N ALA A 223 -31.12 6.85 8.79
CA ALA A 223 -31.65 6.34 7.52
C ALA A 223 -32.73 7.25 6.91
N ASN A 224 -33.66 7.76 7.71
CA ASN A 224 -34.76 8.60 7.23
C ASN A 224 -34.43 10.07 7.45
N MET A 225 -33.61 10.62 6.55
CA MET A 225 -33.18 12.01 6.54
C MET A 225 -32.75 12.40 5.12
N THR A 226 -33.26 13.51 4.62
CA THR A 226 -32.90 14.09 3.32
C THR A 226 -31.55 14.80 3.37
N LEU A 227 -30.97 15.10 2.20
CA LEU A 227 -29.71 15.86 2.10
C LEU A 227 -29.79 17.22 2.82
N GLU A 228 -30.90 17.94 2.68
CA GLU A 228 -31.06 19.28 3.27
C GLU A 228 -31.27 19.23 4.79
N GLU A 229 -31.98 18.22 5.29
CA GLU A 229 -32.07 17.95 6.72
C GLU A 229 -30.72 17.55 7.31
N CYS A 230 -29.92 16.78 6.57
CA CYS A 230 -28.56 16.39 6.95
C CYS A 230 -27.66 17.63 7.07
N ARG A 231 -27.69 18.50 6.06
CA ARG A 231 -27.02 19.81 6.05
C ARG A 231 -27.42 20.66 7.25
N THR A 232 -28.73 20.82 7.48
CA THR A 232 -29.27 21.66 8.55
C THR A 232 -28.95 21.09 9.94
N THR A 233 -28.91 19.78 10.08
CA THR A 233 -28.51 19.13 11.34
C THR A 233 -27.03 19.38 11.64
N CYS A 234 -26.17 19.23 10.62
CA CYS A 234 -24.74 19.48 10.78
C CYS A 234 -24.43 20.96 11.04
N ILE A 235 -25.09 21.90 10.35
CA ILE A 235 -24.80 23.33 10.52
C ILE A 235 -25.11 23.80 11.94
N ARG A 236 -26.23 23.33 12.53
CA ARG A 236 -26.68 23.65 13.89
C ARG A 236 -25.84 23.04 15.00
N ASN A 237 -25.07 22.00 14.70
CA ASN A 237 -24.19 21.36 15.67
C ASN A 237 -22.75 21.90 15.49
N CYS A 238 -22.24 22.64 16.46
CA CYS A 238 -20.89 23.22 16.42
C CYS A 238 -19.78 22.17 16.29
N SER A 239 -20.01 20.97 16.83
CA SER A 239 -19.05 19.88 16.78
C SER A 239 -19.08 19.10 15.46
N CYS A 240 -20.10 19.31 14.62
CA CYS A 240 -20.18 18.63 13.33
C CYS A 240 -19.07 19.10 12.39
N THR A 241 -18.35 18.17 11.79
CA THR A 241 -17.21 18.44 10.92
C THR A 241 -17.49 18.13 9.46
N ALA A 242 -18.28 17.11 9.19
CA ALA A 242 -18.73 16.80 7.84
C ALA A 242 -20.04 16.00 7.85
N TYR A 243 -20.69 15.98 6.70
CA TYR A 243 -21.80 15.06 6.44
C TYR A 243 -21.70 14.44 5.04
N ALA A 244 -22.40 13.32 4.86
CA ALA A 244 -22.59 12.70 3.55
C ALA A 244 -23.99 12.10 3.47
N ALA A 245 -24.56 12.08 2.27
CA ALA A 245 -25.83 11.40 2.01
C ALA A 245 -25.61 10.22 1.07
N ARG A 246 -26.29 9.10 1.34
CA ARG A 246 -26.19 7.90 0.50
C ARG A 246 -27.06 8.00 -0.75
N ASP A 247 -28.24 8.60 -0.60
CA ASP A 247 -29.18 8.91 -1.67
C ASP A 247 -29.74 10.32 -1.40
N ILE A 248 -30.14 11.04 -2.45
CA ILE A 248 -30.79 12.36 -2.35
C ILE A 248 -32.06 12.26 -1.50
N GLN A 249 -32.74 11.11 -1.58
CA GLN A 249 -34.04 10.87 -0.94
C GLN A 249 -33.94 10.24 0.45
N SER A 250 -32.85 9.55 0.82
CA SER A 250 -32.69 9.01 2.18
C SER A 250 -31.26 8.63 2.58
N GLY A 251 -30.94 8.87 3.85
CA GLY A 251 -29.74 8.37 4.53
C GLY A 251 -28.67 9.45 4.72
N CYS A 252 -28.38 9.79 5.98
CA CYS A 252 -27.43 10.82 6.39
C CYS A 252 -26.37 10.25 7.33
N PHE A 253 -25.10 10.53 7.03
CA PHE A 253 -23.97 10.35 7.95
C PHE A 253 -23.50 11.71 8.43
N LEU A 254 -23.27 11.85 9.73
CA LEU A 254 -22.69 13.03 10.38
C LEU A 254 -21.42 12.64 11.13
N TRP A 255 -20.34 13.39 10.96
CA TRP A 255 -19.10 13.22 11.73
C TRP A 255 -18.91 14.37 12.71
N PHE A 256 -18.31 14.07 13.87
CA PHE A 256 -18.01 15.02 14.93
C PHE A 256 -16.55 14.84 15.36
N GLY A 257 -15.69 15.81 15.07
CA GLY A 257 -14.23 15.68 15.21
C GLY A 257 -13.52 15.29 13.91
N ASP A 258 -12.30 14.76 14.04
CA ASP A 258 -11.43 14.52 12.90
C ASP A 258 -11.93 13.40 11.97
N LEU A 259 -11.76 13.64 10.66
CA LEU A 259 -12.16 12.71 9.62
C LEU A 259 -10.99 11.76 9.31
N GLN A 260 -11.23 10.46 9.37
CA GLN A 260 -10.19 9.43 9.24
C GLN A 260 -10.50 8.46 8.10
N ASP A 261 -9.46 7.81 7.56
CA ASP A 261 -9.58 6.75 6.55
C ASP A 261 -10.25 7.21 5.23
N MET A 262 -10.07 8.49 4.88
CA MET A 262 -10.60 9.08 3.65
C MET A 262 -9.72 8.75 2.44
N ARG A 263 -10.36 8.34 1.34
CA ARG A 263 -9.67 7.91 0.12
C ARG A 263 -10.39 8.40 -1.12
N LYS A 264 -9.63 8.80 -2.13
CA LYS A 264 -10.17 9.18 -3.43
C LYS A 264 -10.64 7.93 -4.18
N ASN A 265 -11.86 7.98 -4.74
CA ASN A 265 -12.44 6.89 -5.52
C ASN A 265 -13.32 7.48 -6.62
N ASP A 266 -12.93 7.31 -7.88
CA ASP A 266 -13.71 7.82 -9.02
C ASP A 266 -15.06 7.06 -9.09
N GLY A 267 -16.15 7.79 -8.83
CA GLY A 267 -17.50 7.21 -8.64
C GLY A 267 -17.92 7.01 -7.18
N GLY A 268 -17.11 7.45 -6.22
CA GLY A 268 -17.47 7.50 -4.80
C GLY A 268 -18.53 8.57 -4.46
N ILE A 269 -18.83 8.70 -3.17
CA ILE A 269 -19.89 9.57 -2.64
C ILE A 269 -19.35 10.98 -2.36
N ASP A 270 -20.19 12.00 -2.49
CA ASP A 270 -19.86 13.37 -2.09
C ASP A 270 -19.80 13.51 -0.56
N LEU A 271 -18.68 14.01 -0.07
CA LEU A 271 -18.49 14.41 1.32
C LEU A 271 -18.58 15.94 1.44
N TYR A 272 -19.42 16.42 2.36
CA TYR A 272 -19.65 17.84 2.61
C TYR A 272 -18.89 18.25 3.88
N VAL A 273 -17.74 18.90 3.72
CA VAL A 273 -16.87 19.28 4.83
C VAL A 273 -17.21 20.69 5.32
N LYS A 274 -17.44 20.83 6.62
CA LYS A 274 -17.81 22.10 7.27
C LYS A 274 -16.58 23.00 7.45
N LEU A 275 -16.61 24.15 6.79
CA LEU A 275 -15.54 25.14 6.78
C LEU A 275 -16.09 26.53 7.12
N THR A 276 -15.23 27.44 7.59
CA THR A 276 -15.62 28.82 7.82
C THR A 276 -15.96 29.51 6.49
N THR A 277 -16.82 30.52 6.51
CA THR A 277 -17.09 31.32 5.31
C THR A 277 -15.84 32.04 4.80
N ALA A 278 -14.91 32.41 5.69
CA ALA A 278 -13.61 32.98 5.33
C ALA A 278 -12.74 31.98 4.55
N ASP A 279 -12.66 30.73 5.01
CA ASP A 279 -11.97 29.66 4.27
C ASP A 279 -12.58 29.48 2.88
N LEU A 280 -13.93 29.49 2.78
CA LEU A 280 -14.62 29.33 1.50
C LEU A 280 -14.39 30.51 0.55
N ALA A 281 -14.44 31.74 1.04
CA ALA A 281 -14.21 32.95 0.24
C ALA A 281 -12.77 33.04 -0.28
N GLY A 282 -11.79 32.60 0.51
CA GLY A 282 -10.39 32.49 0.08
C GLY A 282 -10.13 31.42 -0.98
N MET A 283 -11.15 30.68 -1.43
CA MET A 283 -11.04 29.62 -2.45
C MET A 283 -11.68 29.98 -3.79
N GLU A 284 -12.35 31.13 -3.92
CA GLU A 284 -12.99 31.60 -5.17
C GLU A 284 -12.04 32.40 -6.10
N TYR A 285 -10.76 32.51 -5.73
CA TYR A 285 -9.69 33.18 -6.50
C TYR A 285 -8.55 32.22 -6.81
#